data_AF-A0A101CTL2-F1
#
_entry.id   AF-A0A101CTL2-F1
#
_cell.length_a   1.000
_cell.length_b   1.000
_cell.length_c   1.000
_cell.angle_alpha   90.00
_cell.angle_beta   90.00
_cell.angle_gamma   90.00
#
_symmetry.space_group_name_H-M   'P 1'
#
loop_
_entity.id
_entity.type
_entity.pdbx_description
1 polymer ?
#
loop_
_entity_poly.entity_id
_entity_poly.type
_entity_poly.pdbx_seq_one_letter_code
_entity_poly.pdbx_strand_id
1 'polypeptide(L)' 'MSQQLRIYNSKFMWSKLDYIHLNPVRVGLVAKASYYIYSIASNYINDNGLLSIEKADNPVVNVLDSKSFTKYNLY' A
#
# COMPACT_ATOMS: atom_id res chain seq x y z
N MET A 1 19.94 3.44 17.48
CA MET A 1 19.30 4.68 17.01
C MET A 1 18.21 4.29 16.03
N SER A 2 16.94 4.62 16.28
CA SER A 2 15.90 4.47 15.25
C SER A 2 16.03 5.62 14.27
N GLN A 3 16.27 5.33 12.99
CA GLN A 3 16.17 6.35 11.96
C GLN A 3 14.70 6.55 11.63
N GLN A 4 14.20 7.77 11.85
CA GLN A 4 12.88 8.16 11.41
C GLN A 4 12.92 8.35 9.88
N LEU A 5 12.25 7.47 9.15
CA LEU A 5 12.18 7.53 7.70
C LEU A 5 11.18 8.62 7.30
N ARG A 6 11.69 9.84 7.09
CA ARG A 6 10.90 10.96 6.59
C ARG A 6 10.42 10.65 5.17
N ILE A 7 9.19 11.04 4.86
CA ILE A 7 8.62 10.90 3.52
C ILE A 7 9.04 12.12 2.70
N TYR A 8 9.73 11.89 1.58
CA TYR A 8 10.26 12.97 0.74
C TYR A 8 9.52 13.10 -0.59
N ASN A 9 8.81 12.06 -1.05
CA ASN A 9 7.98 12.09 -2.26
C ASN A 9 6.87 11.03 -2.20
N SER A 10 5.84 11.20 -3.03
CA SER A 10 4.67 10.31 -3.05
C SER A 10 5.03 8.89 -3.46
N LYS A 11 6.00 8.67 -4.34
CA LYS A 11 6.44 7.32 -4.72
C LYS A 11 6.98 6.55 -3.51
N PHE A 12 7.81 7.21 -2.70
CA PHE A 12 8.39 6.64 -1.49
C PHE A 12 7.33 6.38 -0.41
N MET A 13 6.36 7.29 -0.28
CA MET A 13 5.17 7.08 0.57
C MET A 13 4.44 5.79 0.18
N TRP A 14 4.10 5.63 -1.11
CA TRP A 14 3.37 4.47 -1.61
C TRP A 14 4.15 3.17 -1.40
N SER A 15 5.47 3.15 -1.67
CA SER A 15 6.30 1.97 -1.38
C SER A 15 6.32 1.58 0.10
N LYS A 16 6.22 2.54 1.03
CA LYS A 16 6.10 2.26 2.48
C LYS A 16 4.72 1.74 2.85
N LEU A 17 3.68 2.31 2.26
CA LEU A 17 2.30 1.92 2.47
C LEU A 17 2.08 0.46 2.00
N ASP A 18 2.62 0.11 0.82
CA ASP A 18 2.62 -1.26 0.31
C ASP A 18 3.31 -2.24 1.27
N TYR A 19 4.49 -1.88 1.77
CA TYR A 19 5.23 -2.72 2.71
C TYR A 19 4.42 -3.02 3.98
N ILE A 20 3.75 -2.01 4.54
CA ILE A 20 2.94 -2.17 5.76
C ILE A 20 1.73 -3.08 5.49
N HIS A 21 1.03 -2.90 4.36
CA HIS A 21 -0.13 -3.71 4.01
C HIS A 21 0.20 -5.15 3.61
N LEU A 22 1.36 -5.37 3.00
CA LEU A 22 1.80 -6.70 2.59
C LEU A 22 2.49 -7.47 3.72
N ASN A 23 2.90 -6.82 4.81
CA ASN A 23 3.57 -7.49 5.91
C ASN A 23 2.74 -8.66 6.50
N PRO A 24 1.43 -8.52 6.82
CA PRO A 24 0.60 -9.63 7.28
C PRO A 24 0.53 -10.81 6.29
N VAL A 25 0.64 -10.55 4.99
CA VAL A 25 0.68 -11.59 3.96
C VAL A 25 2.04 -12.29 3.96
N ARG A 26 3.13 -11.51 3.97
CA ARG A 26 4.51 -12.04 3.97
C ARG A 26 4.82 -12.93 5.17
N VAL A 27 4.24 -12.63 6.32
CA VAL A 27 4.40 -13.46 7.53
C VAL A 27 3.36 -14.57 7.65
N GLY A 28 2.47 -14.73 6.65
CA GLY A 28 1.50 -15.82 6.58
C GLY A 28 0.29 -15.69 7.51
N LEU A 29 0.00 -14.51 8.05
CA LEU A 29 -1.17 -14.30 8.91
C LEU A 29 -2.47 -14.28 8.11
N VAL A 30 -2.43 -13.76 6.89
CA VAL A 30 -3.60 -13.63 6.00
C VAL A 30 -3.21 -13.89 4.55
N ALA A 31 -4.16 -14.40 3.76
CA ALA A 31 -3.96 -14.62 2.33
C ALA A 31 -3.98 -13.33 1.49
N LYS A 32 -4.61 -12.25 2.01
CA LYS A 32 -4.74 -10.95 1.33
C LYS A 32 -4.56 -9.83 2.34
N ALA A 33 -3.94 -8.72 1.92
CA ALA A 33 -3.69 -7.56 2.77
C ALA A 33 -4.98 -7.01 3.43
N SER A 34 -6.08 -6.95 2.67
CA SER A 34 -7.38 -6.46 3.15
C SER A 34 -8.07 -7.36 4.17
N TYR A 35 -7.58 -8.58 4.42
CA TYR A 35 -8.13 -9.46 5.44
C TYR A 35 -7.52 -9.20 6.83
N TYR A 36 -6.43 -8.45 6.93
CA TYR A 36 -5.86 -8.11 8.21
C TYR A 36 -6.59 -6.92 8.84
N ILE A 37 -7.49 -7.20 9.78
CA ILE A 37 -8.41 -6.22 10.39
C ILE A 37 -7.69 -5.06 11.10
N TYR A 38 -6.47 -5.28 11.57
CA TYR A 38 -5.65 -4.25 12.23
C TYR A 38 -4.79 -3.46 11.24
N SER A 39 -5.20 -3.40 9.98
CA SER A 39 -4.62 -2.54 8.95
C SER A 39 -5.71 -1.82 8.18
N ILE A 40 -5.40 -0.63 7.68
CA ILE A 40 -6.30 0.17 6.84
C ILE A 40 -6.41 -0.35 5.39
N ALA A 41 -5.79 -1.49 5.08
CA ALA A 41 -5.83 -2.08 3.74
C ALA A 41 -7.27 -2.30 3.25
N SER A 42 -8.18 -2.64 4.16
CA SER A 42 -9.58 -2.90 3.83
C SER A 42 -10.36 -1.62 3.48
N ASN A 43 -9.98 -0.45 4.02
CA ASN A 43 -10.57 0.84 3.65
C ASN A 43 -10.38 1.16 2.16
N TYR A 44 -9.25 0.78 1.57
CA TYR A 44 -8.97 1.04 0.15
C TYR A 44 -9.79 0.17 -0.81
N ILE A 45 -10.32 -0.96 -0.33
CA ILE A 45 -11.07 -1.92 -1.17
C ILE A 45 -12.57 -1.85 -0.92
N ASN A 46 -12.97 -1.94 0.36
CA ASN A 46 -14.36 -2.17 0.77
C ASN A 46 -14.90 -1.07 1.67
N ASP A 47 -14.11 -0.04 1.99
CA ASP A 47 -14.49 1.04 2.92
C ASP A 47 -14.95 0.54 4.31
N ASN A 48 -14.46 -0.62 4.74
CA ASN A 48 -14.92 -1.32 5.94
C ASN A 48 -13.87 -1.43 7.05
N GLY A 49 -12.90 -0.51 7.10
CA GLY A 49 -11.90 -0.50 8.15
C GLY A 49 -12.46 -0.12 9.52
N LEU A 50 -11.73 -0.46 10.57
CA LEU A 50 -12.12 -0.18 11.97
C LEU A 50 -12.23 1.31 12.30
N LEU A 51 -11.54 2.15 11.53
CA LEU A 51 -11.48 3.59 11.71
C LEU A 51 -11.86 4.30 10.41
N SER A 52 -12.55 5.44 10.55
CA SER A 52 -12.73 6.38 9.46
C SER A 52 -11.41 7.06 9.15
N ILE A 53 -11.01 7.06 7.87
CA ILE A 53 -9.77 7.65 7.41
C ILE A 53 -10.00 8.51 6.18
N GLU A 54 -9.10 9.46 5.96
CA GLU A 54 -8.92 10.09 4.66
C GLU A 54 -7.97 9.23 3.82
N LYS A 55 -8.38 8.89 2.59
CA LYS A 55 -7.58 8.06 1.69
C LYS A 55 -6.56 8.93 0.94
N ALA A 56 -5.36 8.41 0.73
CA ALA A 56 -4.40 9.04 -0.15
C ALA A 56 -4.77 8.86 -1.63
N ASP A 57 -4.43 9.84 -2.47
CA ASP A 57 -4.66 9.78 -3.92
C ASP A 57 -3.92 8.60 -4.56
N ASN A 58 -4.69 7.67 -5.11
CA ASN A 58 -4.13 6.51 -5.80
C ASN A 58 -3.40 6.97 -7.08
N PRO A 59 -2.10 6.65 -7.25
CA PRO A 59 -1.37 7.03 -8.44
C PRO A 59 -2.00 6.38 -9.67
N VAL A 60 -2.59 7.21 -10.54
CA VAL A 60 -3.14 6.73 -11.82
C VAL A 60 -1.99 6.35 -12.74
N VAL A 61 -2.03 5.11 -13.21
CA VAL A 61 -1.04 4.55 -14.13
C VAL A 61 -1.62 4.53 -15.52
N ASN A 62 -0.91 5.10 -16.49
CA ASN A 62 -1.31 4.95 -17.89
C ASN A 62 -0.94 3.54 -18.36
N VAL A 63 -1.95 2.68 -18.49
CA VAL A 63 -1.79 1.29 -18.94
C VAL A 63 -1.34 1.16 -20.39
N LEU A 64 -1.49 2.22 -21.21
CA LEU A 64 -1.03 2.26 -22.60
C LEU A 64 0.44 2.68 -22.71
N ASP A 65 1.02 3.24 -21.64
CA ASP A 65 2.44 3.56 -21.60
C ASP A 65 3.25 2.33 -21.18
N SER A 66 4.02 1.78 -22.12
CA SER A 66 4.87 0.60 -21.91
C SER A 66 5.90 0.80 -20.79
N LYS A 67 6.30 2.04 -20.49
CA LYS A 67 7.22 2.36 -19.38
C LYS A 67 6.56 2.21 -18.00
N SER A 68 5.23 2.29 -17.94
CA SER A 68 4.48 2.12 -16.70
C SER A 68 4.45 0.66 -16.23
N PHE A 69 4.56 -0.30 -17.16
CA PHE A 69 4.57 -1.74 -16.87
C PHE A 69 5.78 -2.16 -16.02
N THR A 70 6.95 -1.57 -16.25
CA THR A 70 8.18 -1.93 -15.51
C THR A 70 8.16 -1.49 -14.04
N LYS A 71 7.31 -0.52 -13.69
CA LYS A 71 7.22 0.02 -12.32
C LYS A 71 6.49 -0.92 -11.35
N TYR A 72 5.56 -1.74 -11.85
CA TYR A 72 4.71 -2.62 -11.04
C TYR A 72 5.11 -4.10 -11.09
N ASN A 73 5.93 -4.52 -12.06
CA ASN A 73 6.45 -5.89 -12.15
C ASN A 73 7.65 -6.19 -11.22
N LEU A 74 8.09 -5.23 -10.41
CA LEU A 74 9.17 -5.40 -9.42
C LEU A 74 8.65 -5.71 -8.00
N TYR A 75 7.36 -6.01 -7.88
CA TYR A 75 6.70 -6.43 -6.64
C TYR A 75 6.11 -7.82 -6.79
#